data_AF-A0A6J6D6A8-F1
#
_entry.id   AF-A0A6J6D6A8-F1
#
_cell.length_a   1.000
_cell.length_b   1.000
_cell.length_c   1.000
_cell.angle_alpha   90.00
_cell.angle_beta   90.00
_cell.angle_gamma   90.00
#
_symmetry.space_group_name_H-M   'P 1'
#
loop_
_entity.id
_entity.type
_entity.pdbx_description
1 polymer ?
#
loop_
_entity_poly.entity_id
_entity_poly.type
_entity_poly.pdbx_seq_one_letter_code
_entity_poly.pdbx_strand_id
1 'polypeptide(L)'
;MLVVAIAVLGTIGAFLLGPTVGKILFNDFTMSAGNLALLSAGSGVFIIALTLAQALMALAAPRTVAFAWGAGLAACVATMALIEDLELRVGLGLVIGAAVSTVWMAIALARRQSQFERAGIGALVEAIEHEPIEI
;
A
#
# COMPACT_ATOMS: atom_id res chain seq x y z
N MET A 1 10.86 0.23 3.17
CA MET A 1 11.75 0.00 2.00
C MET A 1 11.77 -1.45 1.55
N LEU A 2 11.91 -2.42 2.45
CA LEU A 2 11.87 -3.86 2.09
C LEU A 2 10.63 -4.26 1.26
N VAL A 3 9.42 -3.89 1.70
CA VAL A 3 8.18 -4.25 1.01
C VAL A 3 8.13 -3.71 -0.44
N VAL A 4 8.63 -2.49 -0.66
CA VAL A 4 8.69 -1.88 -1.99
C VAL A 4 9.65 -2.67 -2.88
N ALA A 5 10.82 -3.05 -2.36
CA ALA A 5 11.77 -3.87 -3.11
C ALA A 5 11.17 -5.23 -3.50
N ILE A 6 10.47 -5.90 -2.58
CA ILE A 6 9.78 -7.17 -2.85
C ILE A 6 8.69 -6.98 -3.91
N ALA A 7 7.91 -5.90 -3.84
CA ALA A 7 6.89 -5.59 -4.85
C ALA A 7 7.49 -5.39 -6.25
N VAL A 8 8.60 -4.66 -6.35
CA VAL A 8 9.31 -4.44 -7.61
C VAL A 8 9.89 -5.75 -8.15
N LEU A 9 10.59 -6.53 -7.32
CA LEU A 9 11.16 -7.82 -7.71
C LEU A 9 10.08 -8.82 -8.12
N GLY A 10 8.97 -8.88 -7.38
CA GLY A 10 7.82 -9.72 -7.70
C GLY A 10 7.21 -9.34 -9.05
N THR A 11 7.09 -8.05 -9.34
CA THR A 11 6.56 -7.54 -10.61
C THR A 11 7.46 -7.91 -11.79
N ILE A 12 8.78 -7.72 -11.64
CA ILE A 12 9.77 -8.11 -12.65
C ILE A 12 9.76 -9.63 -12.85
N GLY A 13 9.71 -10.39 -11.76
CA GLY A 13 9.63 -11.86 -11.81
C GLY A 13 8.36 -12.34 -12.51
N ALA A 14 7.22 -11.74 -12.23
CA ALA A 14 5.95 -12.06 -12.89
C ALA A 14 5.98 -11.71 -14.38
N PHE A 15 6.63 -10.61 -14.78
CA PHE A 15 6.79 -10.27 -16.18
C PHE A 15 7.69 -11.28 -16.93
N LEU A 16 8.86 -11.60 -16.36
CA LEU A 16 9.87 -12.42 -17.03
C LEU A 16 9.57 -13.92 -17.00
N LEU A 17 9.10 -14.41 -15.86
CA LEU A 17 8.93 -15.85 -15.60
C LEU A 17 7.46 -16.27 -15.59
N GLY A 18 6.52 -15.31 -15.43
CA GLY A 18 5.10 -15.59 -15.23
C GLY A 18 4.49 -16.50 -16.30
N PRO A 19 4.64 -16.22 -17.61
CA PRO A 19 4.06 -17.08 -18.65
C PRO A 19 4.65 -18.49 -18.68
N THR A 20 5.95 -18.61 -18.42
CA THR A 20 6.61 -19.93 -18.36
C THR A 20 6.09 -20.75 -17.19
N VAL A 21 6.03 -20.15 -16.00
CA VAL A 21 5.49 -20.80 -14.81
C VAL A 21 4.00 -21.12 -14.99
N GLY A 22 3.23 -20.21 -15.59
CA GLY A 22 1.83 -20.39 -15.90
C GLY A 22 1.58 -21.61 -16.79
N LYS A 23 2.36 -21.79 -17.85
CA LYS A 23 2.27 -22.96 -18.75
C LYS A 23 2.70 -24.28 -18.10
N ILE A 24 3.52 -24.23 -17.05
CA ILE A 24 3.91 -25.43 -16.28
C ILE A 24 2.78 -25.82 -15.32
N LEU A 25 2.12 -24.84 -14.70
CA LEU A 25 1.09 -25.07 -13.68
C LEU A 25 -0.29 -25.33 -14.29
N PHE A 26 -0.57 -24.80 -15.48
CA PHE A 26 -1.89 -24.86 -16.12
C PHE A 26 -1.78 -25.31 -17.58
N ASN A 27 -2.66 -26.23 -17.98
CA ASN A 27 -2.67 -26.80 -19.33
C ASN A 27 -3.02 -25.78 -20.42
N ASP A 28 -3.95 -24.85 -20.15
CA ASP A 28 -4.43 -23.85 -21.12
C ASP A 28 -4.11 -22.41 -20.68
N PHE A 29 -2.82 -22.15 -20.38
CA PHE A 29 -2.39 -20.83 -19.91
C PHE A 29 -2.26 -19.81 -21.05
N THR A 30 -3.18 -18.83 -21.10
CA THR A 30 -3.24 -17.81 -22.15
C THR A 30 -2.89 -16.39 -21.68
N MET A 31 -2.67 -16.19 -20.39
CA MET A 31 -2.50 -14.86 -19.81
C MET A 31 -1.16 -14.22 -20.22
N SER A 32 -1.19 -12.94 -20.58
CA SER A 32 0.02 -12.24 -21.03
C SER A 32 0.99 -11.92 -19.89
N ALA A 33 2.29 -11.80 -20.22
CA ALA A 33 3.32 -11.34 -19.29
C ALA A 33 2.99 -9.98 -18.66
N GLY A 34 2.42 -9.08 -19.47
CA GLY A 34 2.01 -7.74 -19.02
C GLY A 34 0.92 -7.79 -17.96
N ASN A 35 -0.10 -8.64 -18.16
CA ASN A 35 -1.19 -8.77 -17.19
C ASN A 35 -0.71 -9.44 -15.89
N LEU A 36 0.22 -10.39 -15.97
CA LEU A 36 0.82 -11.00 -14.78
C LEU A 36 1.64 -9.98 -13.98
N ALA A 37 2.43 -9.16 -14.68
CA ALA A 37 3.18 -8.08 -14.07
C ALA A 37 2.24 -7.04 -13.43
N LEU A 38 1.15 -6.67 -14.11
CA LEU A 38 0.18 -5.70 -13.61
C LEU A 38 -0.53 -6.20 -12.34
N LEU A 39 -0.95 -7.47 -12.30
CA LEU A 39 -1.51 -8.07 -11.10
C LEU A 39 -0.49 -8.12 -9.96
N SER A 40 0.75 -8.53 -10.25
CA SER A 40 1.83 -8.58 -9.26
C SER A 40 2.13 -7.18 -8.69
N ALA A 41 2.16 -6.15 -9.54
CA ALA A 41 2.32 -4.77 -9.13
C ALA A 41 1.16 -4.33 -8.22
N GLY A 42 -0.09 -4.63 -8.60
CA GLY A 42 -1.27 -4.35 -7.80
C GLY A 42 -1.22 -5.02 -6.42
N SER A 43 -0.85 -6.30 -6.37
CA SER A 43 -0.64 -7.02 -5.10
C SER A 43 0.47 -6.40 -4.26
N GLY A 44 1.58 -5.99 -4.89
CA GLY A 44 2.69 -5.31 -4.22
C GLY A 44 2.24 -3.99 -3.57
N VAL A 45 1.51 -3.15 -4.30
CA VAL A 45 0.92 -1.91 -3.78
C VAL A 45 -0.07 -2.21 -2.66
N PHE A 46 -0.88 -3.26 -2.79
CA PHE A 46 -1.82 -3.68 -1.75
C PHE A 46 -1.10 -4.08 -0.44
N ILE A 47 0.03 -4.79 -0.53
CA ILE A 47 0.84 -5.15 0.65
C ILE A 47 1.46 -3.89 1.30
N ILE A 48 1.87 -2.90 0.49
CA ILE A 48 2.31 -1.60 1.01
C ILE A 48 1.16 -0.93 1.77
N ALA A 49 -0.05 -0.90 1.21
CA ALA A 49 -1.24 -0.37 1.89
C ALA A 49 -1.50 -1.10 3.22
N LEU A 50 -1.43 -2.44 3.24
CA LEU A 50 -1.58 -3.24 4.46
C LEU A 50 -0.55 -2.85 5.52
N THR A 51 0.71 -2.65 5.12
CA THR A 51 1.79 -2.23 6.02
C THR A 51 1.49 -0.87 6.65
N LEU A 52 1.04 0.10 5.84
CA LEU A 52 0.64 1.43 6.33
C LEU A 52 -0.59 1.37 7.23
N ALA A 53 -1.55 0.50 6.92
CA ALA A 53 -2.73 0.28 7.74
C ALA A 53 -2.35 -0.21 9.15
N GLN A 54 -1.43 -1.18 9.25
CA GLN A 54 -0.95 -1.65 10.56
C GLN A 54 -0.26 -0.52 11.34
N ALA A 55 0.57 0.30 10.68
CA ALA A 55 1.22 1.44 11.32
C ALA A 55 0.22 2.49 11.83
N LEU A 56 -0.82 2.79 11.06
CA LEU A 56 -1.88 3.71 11.47
C LEU A 56 -2.75 3.16 12.60
N MET A 57 -3.05 1.86 12.59
CA MET A 57 -3.77 1.22 13.69
C MET A 57 -2.96 1.25 14.99
N ALA A 58 -1.64 1.05 14.93
CA ALA A 58 -0.75 1.23 16.07
C ALA A 58 -0.74 2.66 16.62
N LEU A 59 -0.94 3.67 15.76
CA LEU A 59 -1.12 5.08 16.15
C LEU A 59 -2.58 5.44 16.51
N ALA A 60 -3.40 4.46 16.87
CA ALA A 60 -4.81 4.61 17.24
C ALA A 60 -5.66 5.36 16.20
N ALA A 61 -5.41 5.12 14.90
CA ALA A 61 -6.12 5.75 13.78
C ALA A 61 -6.99 4.79 12.93
N PRO A 62 -7.76 3.85 13.50
CA PRO A 62 -8.50 2.86 12.72
C PRO A 62 -9.58 3.48 11.81
N ARG A 63 -10.15 4.63 12.21
CA ARG A 63 -11.12 5.37 11.39
C ARG A 63 -10.53 5.84 10.06
N THR A 64 -9.28 6.30 10.07
CA THR A 64 -8.59 6.75 8.85
C THR A 64 -8.29 5.58 7.93
N VAL A 65 -7.95 4.42 8.50
CA VAL A 65 -7.73 3.17 7.76
C VAL A 65 -9.03 2.72 7.08
N ALA A 66 -10.16 2.71 7.80
CA ALA A 66 -11.46 2.34 7.24
C ALA A 66 -11.87 3.27 6.07
N PHE A 67 -11.68 4.59 6.23
CA PHE A 67 -11.96 5.53 5.15
C PHE A 67 -11.08 5.28 3.91
N ALA A 68 -9.77 5.06 4.10
CA ALA A 68 -8.85 4.79 3.01
C ALA A 68 -9.23 3.52 2.23
N TRP A 69 -9.62 2.45 2.93
CA TRP A 69 -10.14 1.25 2.29
C TRP A 69 -11.42 1.49 1.52
N GLY A 70 -12.36 2.26 2.08
CA GLY A 70 -13.59 2.64 1.38
C GLY A 70 -13.31 3.42 0.09
N ALA A 71 -12.39 4.39 0.14
CA ALA A 71 -11.98 5.17 -1.02
C ALA A 71 -11.30 4.29 -2.09
N GLY A 72 -10.41 3.39 -1.68
CA GLY A 72 -9.76 2.44 -2.57
C GLY A 72 -10.74 1.44 -3.20
N LEU A 73 -11.71 0.94 -2.43
CA LEU A 73 -12.76 0.07 -2.95
C LEU A 73 -13.62 0.79 -3.99
N ALA A 74 -14.03 2.03 -3.71
CA ALA A 74 -14.78 2.85 -4.66
C ALA A 74 -14.00 3.06 -5.97
N ALA A 75 -12.69 3.36 -5.86
CA ALA A 75 -11.82 3.54 -7.03
C ALA A 75 -11.63 2.22 -7.82
N CYS A 76 -11.50 1.08 -7.13
CA CYS A 76 -11.43 -0.23 -7.75
C CYS A 76 -12.71 -0.54 -8.55
N VAL A 77 -13.88 -0.40 -7.91
CA VAL A 77 -15.18 -0.65 -8.55
C VAL A 77 -15.41 0.30 -9.72
N ALA A 78 -15.09 1.59 -9.58
CA ALA A 78 -15.21 2.56 -10.66
C ALA A 78 -14.30 2.20 -11.84
N THR A 79 -13.04 1.84 -11.57
CA THR A 79 -12.10 1.39 -12.62
C THR A 79 -12.64 0.15 -13.31
N MET A 80 -13.17 -0.81 -12.54
CA MET A 80 -13.73 -2.04 -13.11
C MET A 80 -14.97 -1.79 -13.97
N ALA A 81 -15.82 -0.84 -13.59
CA ALA A 81 -17.02 -0.49 -14.36
C ALA A 81 -16.69 0.20 -15.70
N LEU A 82 -15.52 0.82 -15.83
CA LEU A 82 -15.13 1.62 -17.01
C LEU A 82 -14.29 0.83 -18.03
N ILE A 83 -13.72 -0.31 -17.66
CA ILE A 83 -12.84 -1.10 -18.54
C ILE A 83 -13.60 -2.33 -19.06
N GLU A 84 -13.67 -2.47 -20.38
CA GLU A 84 -14.37 -3.60 -21.03
C GLU A 84 -13.54 -4.87 -21.06
N ASP A 85 -12.23 -4.76 -21.34
CA ASP A 85 -11.32 -5.89 -21.41
C ASP A 85 -11.17 -6.57 -20.05
N LEU A 86 -11.47 -7.88 -19.99
CA LEU A 86 -11.55 -8.61 -18.74
C LEU A 86 -10.20 -8.68 -18.00
N GLU A 87 -9.10 -8.95 -18.71
CA GLU A 87 -7.80 -9.14 -18.09
C GLU A 87 -7.23 -7.82 -17.56
N LEU A 88 -7.33 -6.75 -18.35
CA LEU A 88 -6.91 -5.40 -17.96
C LEU A 88 -7.80 -4.83 -16.84
N ARG A 89 -9.10 -5.09 -16.89
CA ARG A 89 -10.07 -4.61 -15.90
C ARG A 89 -9.66 -4.99 -14.47
N VAL A 90 -9.32 -6.26 -14.27
CA VAL A 90 -8.96 -6.77 -12.95
C VAL A 90 -7.62 -6.20 -12.48
N GLY A 91 -6.62 -6.19 -13.37
CA GLY A 91 -5.30 -5.65 -13.07
C GLY A 91 -5.34 -4.16 -12.69
N LEU A 92 -6.00 -3.34 -13.51
CA LEU A 92 -6.12 -1.90 -13.25
C LEU A 92 -6.98 -1.61 -12.02
N GLY A 93 -8.09 -2.32 -11.83
CA GLY A 93 -8.93 -2.16 -10.64
C GLY A 93 -8.14 -2.40 -9.35
N LEU A 94 -7.33 -3.47 -9.32
CA LEU A 94 -6.46 -3.77 -8.18
C LEU A 94 -5.42 -2.68 -7.95
N VAL A 95 -4.68 -2.28 -9.00
CA VAL A 95 -3.61 -1.27 -8.90
C VAL A 95 -4.18 0.08 -8.44
N ILE A 96 -5.23 0.57 -9.08
CA ILE A 96 -5.81 1.88 -8.77
C ILE A 96 -6.42 1.89 -7.36
N GLY A 97 -7.20 0.87 -7.00
CA GLY A 97 -7.80 0.78 -5.67
C GLY A 97 -6.75 0.70 -4.55
N ALA A 98 -5.70 -0.10 -4.76
CA ALA A 98 -4.59 -0.21 -3.82
C ALA A 98 -3.77 1.10 -3.75
N ALA A 99 -3.54 1.77 -4.88
CA ALA A 99 -2.82 3.04 -4.93
C ALA A 99 -3.56 4.15 -4.18
N VAL A 100 -4.88 4.29 -4.40
CA VAL A 100 -5.71 5.27 -3.68
C VAL A 100 -5.65 5.03 -2.17
N SER A 101 -5.81 3.78 -1.73
CA SER A 101 -5.67 3.43 -0.31
C SER A 101 -4.28 3.79 0.23
N THR A 102 -3.23 3.42 -0.52
CA THR A 102 -1.83 3.67 -0.15
C THR A 102 -1.54 5.15 0.02
N VAL A 103 -1.94 5.98 -0.95
CA VAL A 103 -1.71 7.43 -0.90
C VAL A 103 -2.40 8.05 0.31
N TRP A 104 -3.66 7.69 0.55
CA TRP A 104 -4.41 8.22 1.69
C TRP A 104 -3.75 7.86 3.02
N MET A 105 -3.37 6.59 3.18
CA MET A 105 -2.73 6.10 4.40
C MET A 105 -1.32 6.69 4.60
N ALA A 106 -0.55 6.83 3.52
CA ALA A 106 0.80 7.42 3.58
C ALA A 106 0.73 8.89 4.04
N ILE A 107 -0.19 9.68 3.47
CA ILE A 107 -0.40 11.07 3.88
C ILE A 107 -0.83 11.14 5.35
N ALA A 108 -1.78 10.29 5.76
CA ALA A 108 -2.25 10.25 7.14
C ALA A 108 -1.14 9.88 8.13
N LEU A 109 -0.29 8.92 7.77
CA LEU A 109 0.82 8.47 8.60
C LEU A 109 1.87 9.57 8.75
N ALA A 110 2.29 10.20 7.64
CA ALA A 110 3.27 11.29 7.66
C ALA A 110 2.80 12.46 8.53
N ARG A 111 1.52 12.84 8.42
CA ARG A 111 0.93 13.89 9.28
C ARG A 111 0.99 13.52 10.76
N ARG A 112 0.61 12.29 11.12
CA ARG A 112 0.59 11.84 12.51
C ARG A 112 1.98 11.69 13.11
N GLN A 113 2.94 11.17 12.36
CA GLN A 113 4.34 11.10 12.80
C GLN A 113 4.89 12.49 13.12
N SER A 114 4.66 13.47 12.25
CA SER A 114 5.08 14.85 12.49
C SER A 114 4.44 15.51 13.72
N GLN A 115 3.23 15.08 14.11
CA GLN A 115 2.54 15.58 15.30
C GLN A 115 3.09 14.94 16.57
N PHE A 116 3.35 13.62 16.51
CA PHE A 116 3.91 12.87 17.63
C PHE A 116 5.33 13.36 17.98
N GLU A 117 6.17 13.57 16.98
CA GLU A 117 7.55 14.08 17.17
C GLU A 117 7.56 15.46 17.84
N ARG A 118 6.70 16.39 17.38
CA ARG A 118 6.56 17.72 17.99
C ARG A 118 6.08 17.66 19.44
N ALA A 119 5.09 16.81 19.73
CA ALA A 119 4.59 16.65 21.10
C ALA A 119 5.65 16.03 22.04
N GLY A 120 6.42 15.06 21.54
CA GLY A 120 7.51 14.44 22.28
C GLY A 120 8.63 15.42 22.62
N ILE A 121 9.05 16.26 21.67
CA ILE A 121 10.06 17.30 21.92
C ILE A 121 9.57 18.30 22.97
N GLY A 122 8.31 18.75 22.89
CA GLY A 122 7.73 19.65 23.88
C GLY A 122 7.76 19.06 25.30
N ALA A 123 7.35 17.79 25.44
CA ALA A 123 7.34 17.11 26.72
C ALA A 123 8.77 16.91 27.29
N LEU A 124 9.77 16.67 26.44
CA LEU A 124 11.17 16.57 26.88
C LEU A 124 11.74 17.93 27.32
N VAL A 125 11.43 19.00 26.60
CA VAL A 125 11.86 20.36 26.97
C VAL A 125 11.24 20.75 28.31
N GLU A 126 9.95 20.49 28.50
CA GLU A 126 9.25 20.77 29.75
C GLU A 126 9.83 19.94 30.91
N ALA A 127 10.17 18.67 30.68
CA ALA A 127 10.83 17.84 31.69
C ALA A 127 12.22 18.38 32.08
N ILE A 128 13.02 18.86 31.13
CA ILE A 128 14.34 19.47 31.40
C ILE A 128 14.18 20.79 32.17
N GLU A 129 13.14 21.58 31.86
CA GLU A 129 12.88 22.86 32.52
C GLU A 129 12.43 22.69 33.98
N HIS A 130 11.83 21.55 34.31
CA HIS A 130 11.35 21.24 35.66
C HIS A 130 12.33 20.37 36.49
N GLU A 131 13.46 19.92 35.93
CA GLU A 131 14.54 19.36 36.74
C GLU A 131 15.33 20.53 37.38
N PRO A 132 15.30 20.69 38.71
CA PRO A 132 16.17 21.66 39.37
C PRO A 132 17.61 21.18 39.16
N ILE A 133 18.41 21.96 38.43
CA ILE A 133 19.83 21.66 38.27
C ILE A 133 20.48 21.84 39.65
N GLU A 134 20.59 20.75 40.41
CA GLU A 134 21.46 20.66 41.58
C GLU A 134 22.91 20.76 41.09
N ILE A 135 23.43 21.99 41.00
CA ILE A 135 24.85 22.28 40.86
C ILE A 135 25.41 22.71 42.22
#